data_AF-A0A7D4NL04-F1
#
_entry.id   AF-A0A7D4NL04-F1
#
_cell.length_a   1.000
_cell.length_b   1.000
_cell.length_c   1.000
_cell.angle_alpha   90.00
_cell.angle_beta   90.00
_cell.angle_gamma   90.00
#
_symmetry.space_group_name_H-M   'P 1'
#
loop_
_entity.id
_entity.type
_entity.pdbx_description
1 polymer ?
#
loop_
_entity_poly.entity_id
_entity_poly.type
_entity_poly.pdbx_seq_one_letter_code
_entity_poly.pdbx_strand_id
1 'polypeptide(L)'
;MIFPVKKALLAVLAFSIGAAPAFAANVNAPKHSCVKPTKPAKFDSVTEWGEFNYAKQKYHKCISDYVKAQNAAIDVHQQAAASAIREWNSFVQNELN
;
A
#
# COMPACT_ATOMS: atom_id res chain seq x y z
N MET A 1 31.96 -44.28 42.42
CA MET A 1 30.61 -44.55 41.87
C MET A 1 30.23 -43.38 40.99
N ILE A 2 29.95 -43.66 39.72
CA ILE A 2 29.61 -42.68 38.68
C ILE A 2 28.08 -42.67 38.57
N PHE A 3 27.44 -41.53 38.77
CA PHE A 3 26.06 -41.29 38.34
C PHE A 3 26.07 -40.21 37.27
N PRO A 4 25.71 -40.50 36.00
CA PRO A 4 25.62 -39.50 34.96
C PRO A 4 24.27 -38.78 35.05
N VAL A 5 24.29 -37.51 35.47
CA VAL A 5 23.12 -36.63 35.37
C VAL A 5 22.91 -36.32 33.88
N LYS A 6 22.07 -37.14 33.26
CA LYS A 6 21.57 -36.96 31.90
C LYS A 6 20.72 -35.68 31.85
N LYS A 7 20.97 -34.89 30.80
CA LYS A 7 19.97 -34.19 29.98
C LYS A 7 18.86 -33.47 30.75
N ALA A 8 19.04 -32.19 31.03
CA ALA A 8 17.96 -31.19 30.96
C ALA A 8 18.52 -29.85 31.42
N LEU A 9 19.14 -29.08 30.53
CA LEU A 9 19.18 -27.64 30.78
C LEU A 9 19.06 -26.90 29.44
N LEU A 10 17.96 -26.15 29.35
CA LEU A 10 17.73 -24.99 28.51
C LEU A 10 17.31 -25.24 27.05
N ALA A 11 16.23 -26.00 26.89
CA ALA A 11 15.30 -25.81 25.80
C ALA A 11 14.22 -24.77 26.21
N VAL A 12 14.54 -23.46 26.17
CA VAL A 12 13.52 -22.39 26.12
C VAL A 12 14.08 -21.20 25.34
N LEU A 13 14.18 -21.36 24.03
CA LEU A 13 14.31 -20.25 23.05
C LEU A 13 13.16 -20.36 22.03
N ALA A 14 11.99 -20.78 22.51
CA ALA A 14 10.74 -20.82 21.76
C ALA A 14 9.79 -19.77 22.35
N PHE A 15 10.22 -18.51 22.35
CA PHE A 15 9.33 -17.39 22.67
C PHE A 15 8.95 -16.68 21.38
N SER A 16 7.73 -17.01 20.92
CA SER A 16 6.87 -16.19 20.07
C SER A 16 7.43 -15.73 18.72
N ILE A 17 7.47 -16.64 17.74
CA ILE A 17 6.93 -16.28 16.41
C ILE A 17 5.40 -16.39 16.56
N GLY A 18 4.83 -15.48 17.34
CA GLY A 18 3.39 -15.33 17.45
C GLY A 18 2.88 -14.97 16.07
N ALA A 19 1.96 -15.77 15.57
CA ALA A 19 1.30 -15.62 14.29
C ALA A 19 1.06 -14.13 13.99
N ALA A 20 1.88 -13.54 13.11
CA ALA A 20 1.44 -12.35 12.42
C ALA A 20 0.13 -12.77 11.77
N PRO A 21 -1.02 -12.13 12.09
CA PRO A 21 -2.17 -12.33 11.25
C PRO A 21 -1.69 -11.96 9.86
N ALA A 22 -1.69 -12.94 8.96
CA ALA A 22 -1.58 -12.71 7.54
C ALA A 22 -2.86 -11.96 7.13
N PHE A 23 -3.01 -10.72 7.58
CA PHE A 23 -3.57 -9.70 6.75
C PHE A 23 -2.59 -9.61 5.60
N ALA A 24 -2.78 -10.49 4.62
CA ALA A 24 -2.46 -10.17 3.25
C ALA A 24 -3.19 -8.86 3.02
N ALA A 25 -2.51 -7.74 3.32
CA ALA A 25 -2.88 -6.44 2.79
C ALA A 25 -2.96 -6.73 1.30
N ASN A 26 -4.18 -6.77 0.80
CA ASN A 26 -4.44 -7.11 -0.59
C ASN A 26 -3.58 -6.15 -1.40
N VAL A 27 -2.48 -6.65 -1.98
CA VAL A 27 -1.44 -5.86 -2.65
C VAL A 27 -1.96 -5.15 -3.91
N ASN A 28 -3.25 -5.28 -4.17
CA ASN A 28 -3.93 -4.60 -5.24
C ASN A 28 -4.26 -3.17 -4.80
N ALA A 29 -3.62 -2.22 -5.48
CA ALA A 29 -4.05 -0.83 -5.42
C ALA A 29 -5.56 -0.71 -5.67
N PRO A 30 -6.27 0.19 -4.96
CA PRO A 30 -7.70 0.40 -5.16
C PRO A 30 -7.98 0.69 -6.63
N LYS A 31 -8.95 0.01 -7.26
CA LYS A 31 -9.29 0.32 -8.65
C LYS A 31 -10.12 1.61 -8.72
N HIS A 32 -9.96 2.36 -9.81
CA HIS A 32 -10.85 3.49 -10.09
C HIS A 32 -12.19 3.00 -10.70
N SER A 33 -13.25 3.80 -10.53
CA SER A 33 -14.56 3.58 -11.16
C SER A 33 -14.76 4.39 -12.46
N CYS A 34 -13.69 4.99 -13.00
CA CYS A 34 -13.76 5.84 -14.19
C CYS A 34 -14.26 5.08 -15.43
N VAL A 35 -15.23 5.67 -16.14
CA VAL A 35 -15.83 5.10 -17.35
C VAL A 35 -15.12 5.65 -18.59
N LYS A 36 -14.40 4.78 -19.30
CA LYS A 36 -13.75 5.14 -20.56
C LYS A 36 -14.81 5.33 -21.65
N PRO A 37 -14.84 6.47 -22.36
CA PRO A 37 -15.75 6.65 -23.48
C PRO A 37 -15.29 5.82 -24.69
N THR A 38 -16.24 5.28 -25.44
CA THR A 38 -15.99 4.61 -26.71
C THR A 38 -15.98 5.64 -27.82
N LYS A 39 -14.89 5.69 -28.60
CA LYS A 39 -14.82 6.55 -29.78
C LYS A 39 -15.54 5.87 -30.95
N PRO A 40 -16.49 6.52 -31.62
CA PRO A 40 -17.11 5.97 -32.81
C PRO A 40 -16.13 5.98 -33.99
N ALA A 41 -16.35 5.10 -34.97
CA ALA A 41 -15.48 5.01 -36.16
C ALA A 41 -15.51 6.31 -37.00
N LYS A 42 -16.67 6.96 -37.03
CA LYS A 42 -16.94 8.29 -37.60
C LYS A 42 -17.96 8.99 -36.72
N PHE A 43 -17.99 10.32 -36.75
CA PHE A 43 -19.05 11.09 -36.11
C PHE A 43 -20.09 11.44 -37.17
N ASP A 44 -21.35 11.17 -36.90
CA ASP A 44 -22.46 11.44 -37.80
C ASP A 44 -23.05 12.85 -37.58
N SER A 45 -22.66 13.55 -36.50
CA SER A 45 -23.07 14.94 -36.23
C SER A 45 -22.10 15.71 -35.33
N VAL A 46 -22.23 17.05 -35.33
CA VAL A 46 -21.52 17.94 -34.40
C VAL A 46 -21.93 17.67 -32.94
N THR A 47 -23.20 17.30 -32.71
CA THR A 47 -23.71 16.94 -31.39
C THR A 47 -22.99 15.71 -30.84
N GLU A 48 -22.89 14.63 -31.63
CA GLU A 48 -22.20 13.39 -31.24
C GLU A 48 -20.70 13.66 -30.94
N TRP A 49 -20.06 14.50 -31.75
CA TRP A 49 -18.70 14.95 -31.48
C TRP A 49 -18.58 15.72 -30.16
N GLY A 50 -19.53 16.61 -29.87
CA GLY A 50 -19.60 17.36 -28.62
C GLY A 50 -19.76 16.45 -27.40
N GLU A 51 -20.68 15.49 -27.48
CA GLU A 51 -20.94 14.50 -26.43
C GLU A 51 -19.71 13.63 -26.15
N PHE A 52 -19.05 13.13 -27.20
CA PHE A 52 -17.80 12.39 -27.05
C PHE A 52 -16.71 13.22 -26.38
N ASN A 53 -16.54 14.49 -26.76
CA ASN A 53 -15.54 15.36 -26.14
C ASN A 53 -15.85 15.65 -24.68
N TYR A 54 -17.11 15.86 -24.34
CA TYR A 54 -17.54 16.01 -22.96
C TYR A 54 -17.26 14.75 -22.13
N ALA A 55 -17.61 13.57 -22.66
CA ALA A 55 -17.33 12.29 -22.00
C ALA A 55 -15.82 12.05 -21.83
N LYS A 56 -15.02 12.40 -22.84
CA LYS A 56 -13.54 12.36 -22.79
C LYS A 56 -12.99 13.26 -21.68
N GLN A 57 -13.47 14.49 -21.56
CA GLN A 57 -13.05 15.40 -20.49
C GLN A 57 -13.44 14.88 -19.10
N LYS A 58 -14.65 14.33 -18.96
CA LYS A 58 -15.11 13.68 -17.72
C LYS A 58 -14.20 12.51 -17.32
N TYR A 59 -13.88 11.64 -18.26
CA TYR A 59 -12.98 10.51 -18.03
C TYR A 59 -11.57 10.97 -17.63
N HIS A 60 -11.01 11.94 -18.36
CA HIS A 60 -9.71 12.52 -18.04
C HIS A 60 -9.66 13.10 -16.62
N LYS A 61 -10.68 13.86 -16.24
CA LYS A 61 -10.80 14.39 -14.88
C LYS A 61 -10.84 13.26 -13.84
N CYS A 62 -11.68 12.24 -14.05
CA CYS A 62 -11.79 11.11 -13.13
C CYS A 62 -10.45 10.40 -12.91
N ILE A 63 -9.72 10.08 -14.00
CA ILE A 63 -8.40 9.44 -13.91
C ILE A 63 -7.40 10.35 -13.20
N SER A 64 -7.40 11.64 -13.51
CA SER A 64 -6.52 12.62 -12.86
C SER A 64 -6.78 12.70 -11.35
N ASP A 65 -8.05 12.73 -10.94
CA ASP A 65 -8.43 12.77 -9.53
C ASP A 65 -8.03 11.49 -8.80
N TYR A 66 -8.20 10.32 -9.44
CA TYR A 66 -7.71 9.05 -8.91
C TYR A 66 -6.19 9.06 -8.71
N VAL A 67 -5.41 9.48 -9.71
CA VAL A 67 -3.94 9.55 -9.61
C VAL A 67 -3.50 10.49 -8.48
N LYS A 68 -4.14 11.66 -8.33
CA LYS A 68 -3.87 12.59 -7.23
C LYS A 68 -4.11 11.94 -5.87
N ALA A 69 -5.22 11.21 -5.72
CA ALA A 69 -5.53 10.53 -4.47
C ALA A 69 -4.48 9.46 -4.13
N GLN A 70 -4.00 8.70 -5.12
CA GLN A 70 -2.96 7.69 -4.88
C GLN A 70 -1.62 8.34 -4.51
N ASN A 71 -1.23 9.43 -5.15
CA ASN A 71 0.00 10.16 -4.79
C ASN A 71 -0.08 10.71 -3.36
N ALA A 72 -1.21 11.27 -2.96
CA ALA A 72 -1.41 11.72 -1.59
C ALA A 72 -1.30 10.57 -0.57
N ALA A 73 -1.82 9.38 -0.90
CA ALA A 73 -1.66 8.19 -0.06
C ALA A 73 -0.18 7.75 0.03
N ILE A 74 0.55 7.77 -1.08
CA ILE A 74 1.99 7.48 -1.11
C ILE A 74 2.75 8.43 -0.18
N ASP A 75 2.47 9.72 -0.23
CA ASP A 75 3.13 10.72 0.61
C ASP A 75 2.91 10.44 2.10
N VAL A 76 1.67 10.10 2.49
CA VAL A 76 1.35 9.72 3.88
C VAL A 76 2.14 8.48 4.32
N HIS A 77 2.22 7.46 3.47
CA HIS A 77 2.99 6.26 3.78
C HIS A 77 4.49 6.52 3.88
N GLN A 78 5.05 7.38 3.02
CA GLN A 78 6.45 7.80 3.11
C GLN A 78 6.73 8.54 4.42
N GLN A 79 5.84 9.44 4.84
CA GLN A 79 5.97 10.15 6.10
C GLN A 79 5.93 9.20 7.30
N ALA A 80 5.03 8.21 7.28
CA ALA A 80 4.94 7.19 8.33
C ALA A 80 6.24 6.37 8.42
N ALA A 81 6.76 5.91 7.28
CA ALA A 81 8.03 5.18 7.23
C ALA A 81 9.20 6.03 7.75
N ALA A 82 9.28 7.30 7.33
CA ALA A 82 10.31 8.22 7.80
C ALA A 82 10.19 8.49 9.32
N SER A 83 8.97 8.55 9.85
CA SER A 83 8.74 8.71 11.29
C SER A 83 9.22 7.50 12.08
N ALA A 84 8.90 6.29 11.63
CA ALA A 84 9.37 5.06 12.27
C ALA A 84 10.90 4.95 12.26
N ILE A 85 11.54 5.34 11.15
CA ILE A 85 13.02 5.39 11.08
C ILE A 85 13.59 6.38 12.10
N ARG A 86 12.99 7.57 12.24
CA ARG A 86 13.44 8.55 13.24
C ARG A 86 13.28 8.04 14.66
N GLU A 87 12.16 7.38 14.96
CA GLU A 87 11.91 6.76 16.26
C GLU A 87 12.98 5.72 16.61
N TRP A 88 13.27 4.81 15.66
CA TRP A 88 14.34 3.82 15.84
C TRP A 88 15.70 4.47 16.09
N ASN A 89 16.07 5.45 15.25
CA ASN A 89 17.35 6.14 15.39
C ASN A 89 17.47 6.86 16.74
N SER A 90 16.37 7.45 17.24
CA SER A 90 16.31 8.07 18.56
C SER A 90 16.49 7.04 19.68
N PHE A 91 15.84 5.89 19.59
CA PHE A 91 15.99 4.80 20.55
C PHE A 91 17.44 4.31 20.61
N VAL A 92 18.06 4.04 19.47
CA VAL A 92 19.46 3.60 19.40
C VAL A 92 20.41 4.64 20.00
N GLN A 93 20.20 5.92 19.69
CA GLN A 93 21.10 6.98 20.17
C GLN A 93 20.99 7.27 21.66
N ASN A 94 19.79 7.16 22.25
CA ASN A 94 19.54 7.60 23.62
C ASN A 94 19.49 6.47 24.65
N GLU A 95 19.13 5.25 24.24
CA GLU A 95 18.86 4.13 25.17
C GLU A 95 19.86 2.97 25.04
N LEU A 96 20.54 2.86 23.89
CA LEU A 96 21.43 1.73 23.59
C LEU A 96 22.91 2.10 23.44
N ASN A 97 23.25 3.39 23.33
CA ASN A 97 24.61 3.88 23.23
C ASN A 97 25.15 4.38 24.57
#